data_AF-A0A6I2ZS96-F1
#
_entry.id   AF-A0A6I2ZS96-F1
#
_cell.length_a   1.000
_cell.length_b   1.000
_cell.length_c   1.000
_cell.angle_alpha   90.00
_cell.angle_beta   90.00
_cell.angle_gamma   90.00
#
_symmetry.space_group_name_H-M   'P 1'
#
loop_
_entity.id
_entity.type
_entity.pdbx_description
1 polymer ?
#
loop_
_entity_poly.entity_id
_entity_poly.type
_entity_poly.pdbx_seq_one_letter_code
_entity_poly.pdbx_strand_id
1 'polypeptide(L)' 'EETMGRDGVQAVVWQTAVGPVVACELIDSGVWSGAGVLGPEALNPAPFLELLAGDYQSPWGMEERTPQA' A
#
# COMPACT_ATOMS: atom_id res chain seq x y z
N GLU A 1 -4.61 -18.87 4.53
CA GLU A 1 -3.58 -19.85 4.10
C GLU A 1 -2.52 -19.21 3.21
N GLU A 2 -2.89 -18.34 2.28
CA GLU A 2 -1.95 -17.68 1.34
C GLU A 2 -0.73 -17.00 2.00
N THR A 3 -0.91 -15.95 2.80
CA THR A 3 0.21 -15.22 3.44
C THR A 3 0.95 -16.04 4.49
N MET A 4 0.25 -16.95 5.18
CA MET A 4 0.89 -17.91 6.08
C MET A 4 1.80 -18.89 5.30
N GLY A 5 1.39 -19.32 4.10
CA GLY A 5 2.14 -20.26 3.27
C GLY A 5 3.27 -19.61 2.48
N ARG A 6 3.05 -18.40 1.94
CA ARG A 6 4.04 -17.64 1.16
C ARG A 6 5.10 -16.98 2.06
N ASP A 7 4.65 -16.30 3.11
CA ASP A 7 5.48 -15.38 3.91
C ASP A 7 5.65 -15.82 5.37
N GLY A 8 5.00 -16.89 5.81
CA GLY A 8 5.10 -17.40 7.18
C GLY A 8 4.41 -16.53 8.23
N VAL A 9 3.56 -15.58 7.82
CA VAL A 9 2.92 -14.61 8.72
C VAL A 9 1.41 -14.52 8.51
N GLN A 10 0.68 -14.12 9.56
CA GLN A 10 -0.77 -13.94 9.48
C GLN A 10 -1.10 -12.79 8.52
N ALA A 11 -2.25 -12.88 7.85
CA ALA A 11 -2.78 -11.83 6.97
C ALA A 11 -2.81 -10.43 7.61
N VAL A 12 -3.05 -10.30 8.91
CA VAL A 12 -3.02 -8.98 9.61
C VAL A 12 -1.60 -8.44 9.70
N VAL A 13 -0.62 -9.30 10.00
CA VAL A 13 0.79 -8.89 10.01
C VAL A 13 1.21 -8.45 8.61
N TRP A 14 0.86 -9.25 7.60
CA TRP A 14 1.22 -8.97 6.21
C TRP A 14 0.61 -7.66 5.69
N GLN A 15 -0.72 -7.48 5.86
CA GLN A 15 -1.42 -6.29 5.36
C GLN A 15 -0.96 -4.99 6.05
N THR A 16 -0.52 -5.07 7.31
CA THR A 16 0.02 -3.90 8.03
C THR A 16 1.46 -3.62 7.63
N ALA A 17 2.26 -4.64 7.32
CA ALA A 17 3.66 -4.48 6.97
C ALA A 17 3.88 -3.94 5.55
N VAL A 18 3.02 -4.31 4.59
CA VAL A 18 3.21 -3.93 3.18
C VAL A 18 3.18 -2.41 2.96
N GLY A 19 2.31 -1.67 3.65
CA GLY A 19 2.20 -0.22 3.50
C GLY A 19 3.48 0.54 3.86
N PRO A 20 4.06 0.34 5.07
CA PRO A 20 5.35 0.91 5.43
C PRO A 20 6.49 0.52 4.50
N VAL A 21 6.51 -0.72 4.00
CA VAL A 21 7.53 -1.19 3.06
C VAL A 21 7.46 -0.40 1.74
N VAL A 22 6.27 -0.29 1.12
CA VAL A 22 6.07 0.51 -0.10
C VAL A 22 6.45 1.98 0.14
N ALA A 23 6.06 2.55 1.29
CA ALA A 23 6.42 3.92 1.64
C ALA A 23 7.94 4.13 1.73
N CYS A 24 8.67 3.20 2.36
CA CYS A 24 10.13 3.25 2.45
C CYS A 24 10.78 3.22 1.06
N GLU A 25 10.29 2.39 0.13
CA GLU A 25 10.82 2.33 -1.25
C GLU A 25 10.58 3.62 -2.04
N LEU A 26 9.39 4.22 -1.88
CA LEU A 26 9.10 5.50 -2.53
C LEU A 26 9.95 6.65 -1.97
N ILE A 27 10.28 6.61 -0.68
CA ILE A 27 11.19 7.56 -0.05
C ILE A 27 12.62 7.35 -0.53
N ASP A 28 13.10 6.09 -0.54
CA ASP A 28 14.47 5.75 -0.97
C ASP A 28 14.71 6.10 -2.45
N SER A 29 13.73 5.83 -3.32
CA SER A 29 13.78 6.21 -4.74
C SER A 29 13.62 7.72 -4.99
N GLY A 30 13.22 8.50 -3.98
CA GLY A 30 12.98 9.94 -4.09
C GLY A 30 11.64 10.32 -4.74
N VAL A 31 10.81 9.35 -5.12
CA VAL A 31 9.46 9.58 -5.67
C VAL A 31 8.57 10.26 -4.62
N TRP A 32 8.64 9.78 -3.38
CA TRP A 32 8.09 10.45 -2.22
C TRP A 32 9.16 11.29 -1.56
N SER A 33 8.96 12.60 -1.55
CA SER A 33 9.87 13.56 -0.94
C SER A 33 9.10 14.72 -0.35
N GLY A 34 9.71 15.40 0.63
CA GLY A 34 9.09 16.50 1.34
C GLY A 34 9.85 16.82 2.64
N ALA A 35 9.49 17.93 3.29
CA ALA A 35 10.07 18.34 4.57
C ALA A 35 8.99 18.41 5.65
N GLY A 36 9.35 18.02 6.87
CA GLY A 36 8.44 17.99 8.01
C GLY A 36 7.84 16.61 8.28
N VAL A 37 6.70 16.58 8.97
CA VAL A 37 5.97 15.35 9.30
C VAL A 37 4.79 15.24 8.34
N LEU A 38 4.91 14.33 7.36
CA LEU A 38 3.91 14.13 6.31
C LEU A 38 3.28 12.75 6.46
N GLY A 39 1.95 12.70 6.50
CA GLY A 39 1.22 11.46 6.30
C GLY A 39 1.26 11.03 4.82
N PRO A 40 1.06 9.74 4.52
CA PRO A 40 0.99 9.24 3.14
C PRO A 40 -0.01 9.99 2.25
N GLU A 41 -1.10 10.49 2.83
CA GLU A 41 -2.14 11.27 2.16
C GLU A 41 -1.65 12.63 1.63
N ALA A 42 -0.50 13.12 2.08
CA ALA A 42 0.12 14.35 1.60
C ALA A 42 1.00 14.14 0.36
N LEU A 43 1.21 12.90 -0.08
CA LEU A 43 2.12 12.50 -1.15
C LEU A 43 1.33 11.92 -2.33
N ASN A 44 1.96 11.85 -3.51
CA ASN A 44 1.31 11.30 -4.71
C ASN A 44 0.91 9.83 -4.47
N PRO A 45 -0.39 9.48 -4.47
CA PRO A 45 -0.84 8.13 -4.15
C PRO A 45 -0.64 7.13 -5.28
N ALA A 46 -0.51 7.59 -6.54
CA ALA A 46 -0.48 6.68 -7.69
C ALA A 46 0.71 5.70 -7.66
N PRO A 47 1.97 6.13 -7.43
CA PRO A 47 3.11 5.20 -7.36
C PRO A 47 2.98 4.16 -6.23
N PHE A 48 2.38 4.54 -5.10
CA PHE A 48 2.11 3.63 -4.00
C PHE A 48 1.12 2.54 -4.40
N LEU A 49 0.02 2.94 -5.02
CA LEU A 49 -1.03 2.05 -5.48
C LEU A 49 -0.54 1.13 -6.62
N GLU A 50 0.35 1.61 -7.48
CA GLU A 50 0.99 0.83 -8.55
C GLU A 50 1.91 -0.26 -7.98
N LEU A 51 2.83 0.08 -7.06
CA LEU A 51 3.70 -0.89 -6.39
C LEU A 51 2.90 -1.91 -5.56
N LEU A 52 1.88 -1.44 -4.84
CA LEU A 52 1.04 -2.30 -4.02
C LEU A 52 0.32 -3.38 -4.85
N ALA A 53 -0.26 -2.98 -5.99
CA ALA A 53 -0.96 -3.90 -6.89
C ALA A 53 0.00 -4.79 -7.71
N GLY A 54 1.16 -4.25 -8.11
CA GLY A 54 2.16 -4.94 -8.92
C GLY A 54 3.05 -5.85 -8.09
N ASP A 55 4.17 -5.30 -7.62
CA ASP A 55 5.27 -6.05 -7.00
C ASP A 55 4.85 -6.75 -5.69
N TYR A 56 3.94 -6.13 -4.94
CA TYR A 56 3.42 -6.67 -3.68
C TYR A 56 2.18 -7.55 -3.83
N GLN A 57 1.63 -7.66 -5.05
CA GLN A 57 0.48 -8.52 -5.35
C GLN A 57 -0.72 -8.28 -4.42
N SER A 58 -0.91 -7.06 -3.93
CA SER A 58 -2.02 -6.63 -3.09
C SER A 58 -2.96 -5.76 -3.92
N PRO A 59 -3.87 -6.34 -4.72
CA PRO A 59 -4.75 -5.57 -5.58
C PRO A 59 -5.68 -4.67 -4.76
N TRP A 60 -6.00 -3.52 -5.32
CA TRP A 60 -6.98 -2.58 -4.78
C TRP A 60 -8.01 -2.24 -5.86
N GLY A 61 -9.16 -1.72 -5.43
CA GLY A 61 -10.23 -1.32 -6.34
C GLY A 61 -11.20 -0.38 -5.66
N MET A 62 -11.98 0.33 -6.47
CA MET A 62 -13.07 1.19 -6.01
C MET A 62 -14.36 0.76 -6.69
N GLU A 63 -15.43 0.63 -5.90
CA GLU A 63 -16.76 0.31 -6.39
C GLU A 63 -17.70 1.45 -5.96
N GLU A 64 -18.18 2.24 -6.93
CA GLU A 64 -19.15 3.29 -6.67
C GLU A 64 -20.56 2.66 -6.61
N ARG A 65 -21.21 2.77 -5.44
CA ARG A 65 -22.54 2.20 -5.20
C ARG A 65 -23.58 3.31 -5.09
N THR A 66 -24.64 3.22 -5.89
CA THR A 66 -25.84 4.03 -5.69
C THR A 66 -26.58 3.55 -4.44
N PRO A 67 -27.00 4.45 -3.52
CA PRO A 67 -27.82 4.07 -2.37
C PRO A 67 -29.07 3.32 -2.83
N GLN A 68 -29.33 2.15 -2.24
CA GLN A 68 -30.58 1.44 -2.44
C GLN A 68 -31.65 2.07 -1.54
N ALA A 69 -32.80 2.42 -2.12
CA ALA A 69 -33.94 2.99 -1.39
C ALA A 69 -34.52 2.01 -0.37
#